data_AF-A0A923YTY5-F1
#
_entry.id   AF-A0A923YTY5-F1
#
_cell.length_a   1.000
_cell.length_b   1.000
_cell.length_c   1.000
_cell.angle_alpha   90.00
_cell.angle_beta   90.00
_cell.angle_gamma   90.00
#
_symmetry.space_group_name_H-M   'P 1'
#
loop_
_entity.id
_entity.type
_entity.pdbx_description
1 polymer ?
#
loop_
_entity_poly.entity_id
_entity_poly.type
_entity_poly.pdbx_seq_one_letter_code
_entity_poly.pdbx_strand_id
1 'polypeptide(L)'
;MSSRMAFLLVFLILCSILEFYSYQAIRNILPNNWILNCYKIISFLLMIYILYRFTKFDRSQGQTRQDMYTVGFFVVVYLPKFILTLAMFGEDIFRFFYGAYNNFYPKEEGQTFLASRRKFVSQIGLGLAAVPFLSLLYGITIGKYNYKVINQTLFYPDLPDSFDGFKITQI
;
A
#
# COMPACT_ATOMS: atom_id res chain seq x y z
N MET A 1 27.61 11.16 -2.47
CA MET A 1 26.72 9.99 -2.26
C MET A 1 26.12 9.62 -3.61
N SER A 2 26.17 8.36 -4.05
CA SER A 2 25.60 8.01 -5.37
C SER A 2 24.09 8.27 -5.37
N SER A 3 23.53 8.70 -6.49
CA SER A 3 22.09 8.98 -6.63
C SER A 3 21.21 7.78 -6.23
N ARG A 4 21.72 6.55 -6.40
CA ARG A 4 21.07 5.31 -5.96
C ARG A 4 21.00 5.17 -4.44
N MET A 5 22.04 5.55 -3.71
CA MET A 5 22.03 5.46 -2.24
C MET A 5 21.12 6.50 -1.61
N ALA A 6 21.05 7.71 -2.16
CA ALA A 6 20.10 8.72 -1.71
C ALA A 6 18.64 8.24 -1.89
N PHE A 7 18.33 7.64 -3.04
CA PHE A 7 17.01 7.05 -3.29
C PHE A 7 16.66 5.94 -2.29
N LEU A 8 17.58 5.01 -2.04
CA LEU A 8 17.35 3.91 -1.09
C LEU A 8 17.13 4.40 0.34
N LEU A 9 17.85 5.44 0.77
CA LEU A 9 17.67 6.04 2.09
C LEU A 9 16.30 6.69 2.25
N VAL A 10 15.87 7.49 1.27
CA VAL A 10 14.53 8.10 1.26
C VAL A 10 13.45 7.02 1.27
N PHE A 11 13.61 6.00 0.44
CA PHE A 11 12.70 4.86 0.39
C PHE A 11 12.59 4.14 1.75
N LEU A 12 13.73 3.90 2.40
CA LEU A 12 13.79 3.23 3.71
C LEU A 12 13.12 4.06 4.80
N ILE A 13 13.34 5.38 4.83
CA ILE A 13 12.68 6.29 5.76
C ILE A 13 11.17 6.25 5.55
N LEU A 14 10.70 6.36 4.31
CA LEU A 14 9.27 6.34 3.98
C LEU A 14 8.63 5.02 4.42
N CYS A 15 9.25 3.88 4.07
CA CYS A 15 8.74 2.58 4.47
C CYS A 15 8.77 2.37 5.98
N SER A 16 9.74 2.94 6.69
CA SER A 16 9.81 2.88 8.16
C SER A 16 8.70 3.67 8.83
N ILE A 17 8.34 4.84 8.29
CA ILE A 17 7.18 5.61 8.76
C ILE A 17 5.90 4.79 8.58
N LEU A 18 5.71 4.20 7.39
CA LEU A 18 4.56 3.34 7.13
C LEU A 18 4.48 2.18 8.12
N GLU A 19 5.61 1.50 8.35
CA GLU A 19 5.71 0.37 9.27
C GLU A 19 5.39 0.76 10.72
N PHE A 20 5.86 1.94 11.16
CA PHE A 20 5.58 2.45 12.50
C PHE A 20 4.08 2.66 12.73
N TYR A 21 3.39 3.30 11.78
CA TYR A 21 1.95 3.56 11.91
C TYR A 21 1.12 2.29 11.76
N SER A 22 1.47 1.40 10.83
CA SER A 22 0.74 0.13 10.67
C SER A 22 0.91 -0.77 11.90
N TYR A 23 2.11 -0.85 12.46
CA TYR A 23 2.35 -1.59 13.70
C TYR A 23 1.53 -1.03 14.87
N GLN A 24 1.47 0.29 15.03
CA GLN A 24 0.66 0.92 16.07
C GLN A 24 -0.83 0.62 15.93
N ALA A 25 -1.36 0.68 14.70
CA ALA A 25 -2.76 0.35 14.43
C ALA A 25 -3.08 -1.12 14.79
N ILE A 26 -2.22 -2.06 14.36
CA ILE A 26 -2.40 -3.49 14.67
C ILE A 26 -2.29 -3.73 16.17
N ARG A 27 -1.30 -3.15 16.86
CA ARG A 27 -1.16 -3.26 18.31
C ARG A 27 -2.37 -2.77 19.07
N ASN A 28 -3.03 -1.71 18.59
CA ASN A 28 -4.22 -1.15 19.23
C ASN A 28 -5.44 -2.08 19.13
N ILE A 29 -5.51 -2.89 18.06
CA ILE A 29 -6.66 -3.76 17.78
C ILE A 29 -6.43 -5.18 18.29
N LEU A 30 -5.24 -5.71 18.03
CA LEU A 30 -4.77 -7.06 18.35
C LEU A 30 -3.54 -6.98 19.26
N PRO A 31 -3.71 -6.72 20.57
CA PRO A 31 -2.59 -6.58 21.51
C PRO A 31 -1.90 -7.91 21.87
N ASN A 32 -2.04 -8.95 21.05
CA ASN A 32 -1.42 -10.26 21.29
C ASN A 32 0.05 -10.25 20.82
N ASN A 33 0.98 -10.47 21.77
CA ASN A 33 2.43 -10.47 21.51
C ASN A 33 2.86 -11.45 20.41
N TRP A 34 2.22 -12.62 20.30
CA TRP A 34 2.55 -13.60 19.27
C TRP A 34 2.21 -13.07 17.87
N ILE A 35 0.99 -12.53 17.69
CA ILE A 35 0.55 -11.91 16.44
C ILE A 35 1.45 -10.73 16.07
N LEU A 36 1.78 -9.87 17.04
CA LEU A 36 2.63 -8.71 16.83
C LEU A 36 4.06 -9.08 16.44
N ASN A 37 4.62 -10.13 17.04
CA ASN A 37 5.95 -10.63 16.70
C ASN A 37 5.97 -11.27 15.31
N CYS A 38 4.97 -12.10 14.97
CA CYS A 38 4.81 -12.65 13.63
C CYS A 38 4.72 -11.54 12.58
N TYR A 39 3.88 -10.52 12.82
CA TYR A 39 3.72 -9.36 11.94
C TYR A 39 5.07 -8.63 11.70
N LYS A 40 5.84 -8.38 12.77
CA LYS A 40 7.16 -7.71 12.66
C LYS A 40 8.14 -8.54 11.82
N ILE A 41 8.25 -9.84 12.11
CA ILE A 41 9.17 -10.74 11.41
C ILE A 41 8.81 -10.79 9.92
N ILE A 42 7.53 -10.98 9.59
CA ILE A 42 7.07 -11.04 8.20
C ILE A 42 7.33 -9.71 7.48
N SER A 43 6.96 -8.56 8.07
CA SER A 43 7.21 -7.25 7.46
C SER A 43 8.70 -6.98 7.28
N PHE A 44 9.54 -7.38 8.24
CA PHE A 44 10.98 -7.21 8.16
C PHE A 44 11.61 -8.06 7.04
N LEU A 45 11.22 -9.33 6.92
CA LEU A 45 11.69 -10.21 5.84
C LEU A 45 11.27 -9.69 4.47
N LEU A 46 10.03 -9.22 4.33
CA LEU A 46 9.53 -8.62 3.09
C LEU A 46 10.30 -7.33 2.74
N MET A 47 10.61 -6.49 3.72
CA MET A 47 11.43 -5.30 3.52
C MET A 47 12.83 -5.66 3.01
N ILE A 48 13.50 -6.61 3.65
CA ILE A 48 14.83 -7.07 3.22
C ILE A 48 14.78 -7.60 1.79
N TYR A 49 13.79 -8.45 1.48
CA TYR A 49 13.61 -8.98 0.13
C TYR A 49 13.46 -7.86 -0.91
N ILE A 50 12.58 -6.88 -0.65
CA ILE A 50 12.34 -5.76 -1.56
C ILE A 50 13.61 -4.92 -1.74
N LEU A 51 14.29 -4.55 -0.65
CA LEU A 51 15.54 -3.78 -0.70
C LEU A 51 16.61 -4.51 -1.51
N TYR A 52 16.81 -5.80 -1.26
CA TYR A 52 17.75 -6.63 -2.01
C TYR A 52 17.45 -6.61 -3.51
N ARG A 53 16.19 -6.80 -3.89
CA ARG A 53 15.76 -6.77 -5.30
C ARG A 53 15.99 -5.39 -5.94
N PHE A 54 15.70 -4.30 -5.23
CA PHE A 54 15.99 -2.95 -5.72
C PHE A 54 17.49 -2.73 -5.98
N THR A 55 18.39 -3.29 -5.17
CA THR A 55 19.84 -3.17 -5.42
C THR A 55 20.33 -3.96 -6.63
N LYS A 56 19.61 -5.02 -7.01
CA LYS A 56 19.93 -5.91 -8.14
C LYS A 56 19.23 -5.51 -9.43
N PHE A 57 18.40 -4.46 -9.40
CA PHE A 57 17.67 -4.00 -10.56
C PHE A 57 18.62 -3.40 -11.61
N ASP A 58 18.67 -4.03 -12.77
CA ASP A 58 19.44 -3.58 -13.92
C ASP A 58 18.51 -3.04 -15.01
N ARG A 59 18.66 -1.75 -15.34
CA ARG A 59 17.83 -1.09 -16.34
C ARG A 59 18.14 -1.53 -17.77
N SER A 60 19.31 -2.12 -18.01
CA SER A 60 19.73 -2.54 -19.35
C SER A 60 18.96 -3.77 -19.84
N GLN A 61 18.51 -4.63 -18.93
CA GLN A 61 17.86 -5.90 -19.23
C GLN A 61 16.32 -5.81 -19.35
N GLY A 62 15.76 -4.59 -19.27
CA GLY A 62 14.32 -4.39 -19.25
C GLY A 62 13.65 -4.92 -17.97
N GLN A 63 12.32 -5.04 -17.99
CA GLN A 63 11.55 -5.51 -16.84
C GLN A 63 11.54 -7.04 -16.79
N THR A 64 12.15 -7.64 -15.77
CA THR A 64 12.12 -9.10 -15.60
C THR A 64 10.87 -9.54 -14.84
N ARG A 65 10.50 -10.83 -14.98
CA ARG A 65 9.41 -11.44 -14.22
C ARG A 65 9.58 -11.26 -12.70
N GLN A 66 10.82 -11.32 -12.21
CA GLN A 66 11.11 -11.14 -10.80
C GLN A 66 10.91 -9.69 -10.34
N ASP A 67 11.16 -8.72 -11.23
CA ASP A 67 10.91 -7.30 -10.94
C ASP A 67 9.42 -7.01 -10.89
N MET A 68 8.63 -7.62 -11.79
CA MET A 68 7.16 -7.56 -11.74
C MET A 68 6.62 -8.10 -10.41
N TYR A 69 7.11 -9.25 -9.93
CA TYR A 69 6.71 -9.78 -8.63
C TYR A 69 7.15 -8.89 -7.48
N THR A 70 8.35 -8.31 -7.53
CA THR A 70 8.85 -7.40 -6.50
C THR A 70 7.96 -6.16 -6.39
N VAL A 71 7.61 -5.54 -7.53
CA VAL A 71 6.68 -4.40 -7.58
C VAL A 71 5.29 -4.81 -7.09
N GLY A 72 4.79 -5.98 -7.50
CA GLY A 72 3.50 -6.51 -7.02
C GLY A 72 3.46 -6.68 -5.51
N PHE A 73 4.47 -7.33 -4.92
CA PHE A 73 4.59 -7.48 -3.47
C PHE A 73 4.71 -6.14 -2.76
N PHE A 74 5.50 -5.21 -3.30
CA PHE A 74 5.61 -3.86 -2.76
C PHE A 74 4.24 -3.16 -2.71
N VAL A 75 3.49 -3.15 -3.82
CA VAL A 75 2.19 -2.48 -3.89
C VAL A 75 1.17 -3.14 -2.95
N VAL A 76 1.08 -4.49 -2.93
CA VAL A 76 0.16 -5.22 -2.06
C VAL A 76 0.44 -4.96 -0.57
N VAL A 77 1.71 -4.83 -0.18
CA VAL A 77 2.09 -4.63 1.22
C VAL A 77 2.00 -3.17 1.63
N TYR A 78 2.52 -2.24 0.82
CA TYR A 78 2.69 -0.85 1.23
C TYR A 78 1.53 0.06 0.85
N LEU A 79 0.73 -0.25 -0.18
CA LEU A 79 -0.44 0.58 -0.51
C LEU A 79 -1.50 0.58 0.61
N PRO A 80 -1.88 -0.58 1.20
CA PRO A 80 -2.79 -0.60 2.34
C PRO A 80 -2.19 0.07 3.57
N LYS A 81 -0.89 -0.15 3.83
CA LYS A 81 -0.18 0.50 4.94
C LYS A 81 -0.18 2.02 4.78
N PHE A 82 -0.01 2.54 3.56
CA PHE A 82 -0.09 3.97 3.29
C PHE A 82 -1.44 4.57 3.68
N ILE A 83 -2.54 3.92 3.30
CA ILE A 83 -3.89 4.37 3.67
C ILE A 83 -4.11 4.31 5.18
N LEU A 84 -3.66 3.23 5.81
CA LEU A 84 -3.71 3.09 7.26
C LEU A 84 -2.90 4.17 7.98
N THR A 85 -1.71 4.50 7.47
CA THR A 85 -0.87 5.57 7.98
C THR A 85 -1.54 6.92 7.87
N LEU A 86 -2.21 7.23 6.75
CA LEU A 86 -2.96 8.49 6.63
C LEU A 86 -4.06 8.61 7.69
N ALA A 87 -4.82 7.54 7.92
CA ALA A 87 -5.86 7.51 8.95
C ALA A 87 -5.28 7.72 10.36
N MET A 88 -4.17 7.04 10.67
CA MET A 88 -3.52 7.15 11.99
C MET A 88 -2.81 8.47 12.21
N PHE A 89 -2.21 9.03 11.16
CA PHE A 89 -1.62 10.35 11.20
C PHE A 89 -2.70 11.41 11.46
N GLY A 90 -3.87 11.29 10.82
CA GLY A 90 -5.03 12.14 11.11
C GLY A 90 -5.42 12.11 12.59
N GLU A 91 -5.51 10.92 13.19
CA GLU A 91 -5.76 10.77 14.64
C GLU A 91 -4.73 11.53 15.49
N ASP A 92 -3.45 11.40 15.14
CA ASP A 92 -2.37 12.02 15.90
C ASP A 92 -2.38 13.55 15.78
N ILE A 93 -2.79 14.11 14.63
CA ILE A 93 -3.05 15.56 14.48
C ILE A 93 -4.17 16.01 15.44
N PHE A 94 -5.31 15.31 15.46
CA PHE A 94 -6.42 15.66 16.37
C PHE A 94 -5.99 15.57 17.84
N ARG A 95 -5.22 14.54 18.21
CA ARG A 95 -4.69 14.37 19.57
C ARG A 95 -3.72 15.49 19.96
N PHE A 96 -2.89 15.94 19.03
CA PHE A 96 -1.96 17.05 19.28
C PHE A 96 -2.71 18.35 19.59
N PHE A 97 -3.70 18.72 18.77
CA PHE A 97 -4.51 19.92 19.01
C PHE A 97 -5.35 19.82 20.29
N TYR A 98 -5.94 18.65 20.56
CA TYR A 98 -6.67 18.41 21.80
C TYR A 98 -5.75 18.55 23.03
N GLY A 99 -4.57 17.93 23.00
CA GLY A 99 -3.57 18.03 24.07
C GLY A 99 -3.06 19.46 24.27
N ALA A 100 -2.87 20.21 23.18
CA ALA A 100 -2.49 21.62 23.24
C ALA A 100 -3.59 22.47 23.91
N TYR A 101 -4.87 22.30 23.51
CA TYR A 101 -6.00 23.00 24.12
C TYR A 101 -6.15 22.70 25.61
N ASN A 102 -6.07 21.41 25.99
CA ASN A 102 -6.20 20.98 27.38
C ASN A 102 -5.03 21.44 28.28
N ASN A 103 -3.93 21.94 27.71
CA ASN A 103 -2.81 22.47 28.48
C ASN A 103 -3.04 23.92 28.94
N PHE A 104 -4.02 24.62 28.35
CA PHE A 104 -4.38 26.00 28.72
C PHE A 104 -5.47 26.07 29.81
N TYR A 105 -6.11 24.95 30.15
CA TYR A 105 -7.11 24.86 31.23
C TYR A 105 -6.58 23.99 32.38
N PRO A 106 -6.92 24.31 33.64
CA PRO A 106 -6.46 23.55 34.80
C PRO A 106 -6.95 22.09 34.74
N LYS A 107 -6.01 21.16 34.94
CA LYS A 107 -6.26 19.72 34.87
C LYS A 107 -7.02 19.25 36.11
N GLU A 108 -8.05 18.43 35.92
CA GLU A 108 -8.47 17.49 36.97
C GLU A 108 -7.37 16.43 37.17
N GLU A 109 -7.10 16.05 38.42
CA GLU A 109 -6.09 15.04 38.77
C GLU A 109 -6.34 13.73 38.01
N GLY A 110 -5.39 13.34 37.16
CA GLY A 110 -5.42 12.07 36.41
C GLY A 110 -5.49 12.19 34.87
N GLN A 111 -5.67 13.39 34.30
CA GLN A 111 -5.68 13.55 32.83
C GLN A 111 -4.26 13.59 32.22
N THR A 112 -3.93 12.60 31.37
CA THR A 112 -2.66 12.55 30.62
C THR A 112 -2.65 13.54 29.46
N PHE A 113 -1.49 14.14 29.16
CA PHE A 113 -1.32 15.14 28.08
C PHE A 113 -1.75 14.64 26.69
N LEU A 114 -1.57 13.35 26.41
CA LEU A 114 -2.08 12.71 25.21
C LEU A 114 -3.27 11.82 25.57
N ALA A 115 -4.41 12.05 24.91
CA ALA A 115 -5.56 11.14 24.98
C ALA A 115 -5.15 9.73 24.53
N SER A 116 -5.72 8.69 25.12
CA SER A 116 -5.46 7.31 24.72
C SER A 116 -5.85 7.08 23.25
N ARG A 117 -5.06 6.27 22.53
CA ARG A 117 -5.29 5.99 21.10
C ARG A 117 -6.63 5.27 20.95
N ARG A 118 -7.55 5.81 20.15
CA ARG A 118 -8.92 5.31 20.09
C ARG A 118 -8.98 4.07 19.20
N LYS A 119 -9.32 2.92 19.79
CA LYS A 119 -9.49 1.65 19.07
C LYS A 119 -10.41 1.78 17.84
N PHE A 120 -11.44 2.61 17.95
CA PHE A 120 -12.37 2.94 16.87
C PHE A 120 -11.67 3.52 15.62
N VAL A 121 -10.73 4.45 15.79
CA VAL A 121 -10.06 5.09 14.65
C VAL A 121 -9.13 4.10 13.95
N SER A 122 -8.42 3.26 14.72
CA SER A 122 -7.62 2.17 14.13
C SER A 122 -8.50 1.17 13.37
N GLN A 123 -9.70 0.85 13.87
CA GLN A 123 -10.64 -0.05 13.19
C GLN A 123 -11.16 0.52 11.87
N ILE A 124 -11.54 1.81 11.83
CA ILE A 124 -11.91 2.49 10.58
C ILE A 124 -10.73 2.49 9.62
N GLY A 125 -9.54 2.86 10.10
CA GLY A 125 -8.32 2.87 9.29
C GLY A 125 -8.03 1.50 8.66
N LEU A 126 -8.17 0.40 9.42
CA LEU A 126 -8.04 -0.95 8.89
C LEU A 126 -9.15 -1.29 7.89
N GLY A 127 -10.39 -0.88 8.15
CA GLY A 127 -11.51 -1.07 7.22
C GLY A 127 -11.24 -0.40 5.87
N LEU A 128 -10.75 0.84 5.87
CA LEU A 128 -10.38 1.57 4.66
C LEU A 128 -9.18 0.93 3.94
N ALA A 129 -8.16 0.48 4.67
CA ALA A 129 -6.99 -0.18 4.11
C ALA A 129 -7.32 -1.58 3.53
N ALA A 130 -8.31 -2.27 4.10
CA ALA A 130 -8.76 -3.57 3.62
C ALA A 130 -9.34 -3.52 2.19
N VAL A 131 -9.99 -2.41 1.80
CA VAL A 131 -10.58 -2.26 0.46
C VAL A 131 -9.55 -2.44 -0.66
N PRO A 132 -8.47 -1.64 -0.76
CA PRO A 132 -7.45 -1.82 -1.78
C PRO A 132 -6.62 -3.07 -1.55
N PHE A 133 -6.39 -3.52 -0.31
CA PHE A 133 -5.69 -4.79 -0.06
C PHE A 133 -6.40 -5.97 -0.71
N LEU A 134 -7.70 -6.14 -0.44
CA LEU A 134 -8.52 -7.20 -1.01
C LEU A 134 -8.69 -7.03 -2.52
N SER A 135 -8.85 -5.79 -3.01
CA SER A 135 -8.94 -5.49 -4.44
C SER A 135 -7.67 -5.90 -5.19
N LEU A 136 -6.49 -5.59 -4.63
CA LEU A 136 -5.20 -5.98 -5.22
C LEU A 136 -5.02 -7.50 -5.19
N LEU A 137 -5.35 -8.15 -4.07
CA LEU A 137 -5.31 -9.61 -3.98
C LEU A 137 -6.21 -10.27 -5.04
N TYR A 138 -7.44 -9.77 -5.21
CA TYR A 138 -8.35 -10.23 -6.25
C TYR A 138 -7.76 -10.00 -7.65
N GLY A 139 -7.23 -8.80 -7.92
CA GLY A 139 -6.64 -8.45 -9.22
C GLY A 139 -5.46 -9.36 -9.59
N ILE A 140 -4.58 -9.66 -8.64
CA ILE A 140 -3.39 -10.48 -8.86
C ILE A 140 -3.72 -11.97 -9.00
N THR A 141 -4.72 -12.47 -8.26
CA THR A 141 -5.05 -13.91 -8.23
C THR A 141 -6.02 -14.29 -9.35
N ILE A 142 -7.14 -13.58 -9.44
CA ILE A 142 -8.27 -13.89 -10.32
C ILE A 142 -8.29 -12.93 -11.52
N GLY A 143 -8.16 -11.63 -11.25
CA GLY A 143 -8.29 -10.57 -12.26
C GLY A 143 -7.30 -10.66 -13.41
N LYS A 144 -6.08 -11.17 -13.16
CA LYS A 144 -5.03 -11.31 -14.18
C LYS A 144 -5.42 -12.14 -15.40
N TYR A 145 -6.42 -13.02 -15.27
CA TYR A 145 -6.89 -13.89 -16.35
C TYR A 145 -8.27 -13.49 -16.88
N ASN A 146 -8.81 -12.35 -16.44
CA ASN A 146 -10.10 -11.85 -16.90
C ASN A 146 -9.97 -11.11 -18.23
N TYR A 147 -9.48 -11.80 -19.26
CA TYR A 147 -9.38 -11.27 -20.61
C TYR A 147 -10.77 -11.08 -21.22
N LYS A 148 -11.00 -9.93 -21.86
CA LYS A 148 -12.25 -9.61 -22.55
C LYS A 148 -12.00 -9.53 -24.05
N VAL A 149 -12.84 -10.20 -24.83
CA VAL A 149 -12.88 -10.05 -26.28
C VAL A 149 -13.73 -8.82 -26.61
N ILE A 150 -13.12 -7.80 -27.20
CA ILE A 150 -13.81 -6.60 -27.65
C ILE A 150 -13.99 -6.70 -29.16
N ASN A 151 -15.22 -6.84 -29.61
CA ASN A 151 -15.56 -6.84 -31.04
C ASN A 151 -15.93 -5.41 -31.45
N GLN A 152 -15.12 -4.83 -32.33
CA GLN A 152 -15.38 -3.50 -32.90
C GLN A 152 -15.53 -3.64 -34.41
N THR A 153 -16.71 -3.33 -34.94
CA THR A 153 -16.91 -3.21 -36.38
C THR A 153 -16.41 -1.84 -36.83
N LEU A 154 -15.50 -1.84 -37.79
CA LEU A 154 -14.98 -0.62 -38.41
C LEU A 154 -15.67 -0.44 -39.76
N PHE A 155 -16.16 0.77 -40.03
CA PHE A 155 -16.80 1.10 -41.29
C PHE A 155 -15.89 2.04 -42.08
N TYR A 156 -15.68 1.72 -43.35
CA TYR A 156 -14.91 2.55 -44.27
C TYR A 156 -15.74 2.79 -45.52
N PRO A 157 -15.85 4.04 -46.00
CA PRO A 157 -16.64 4.36 -47.19
C PRO A 157 -16.09 3.71 -48.47
N ASP A 158 -14.78 3.47 -48.52
CA ASP A 158 -14.09 2.92 -49.69
C ASP A 158 -13.65 1.45 -49.49
N LEU A 159 -14.33 0.69 -48.62
CA LEU A 159 -14.01 -0.72 -48.39
C LEU A 159 -14.42 -1.55 -49.61
N PRO A 160 -13.50 -2.29 -50.26
CA PRO A 160 -13.88 -3.17 -51.36
C PRO A 160 -14.78 -4.31 -50.86
N ASP A 161 -15.79 -4.70 -51.65
CA ASP A 161 -16.77 -5.73 -51.27
C ASP A 161 -16.12 -7.07 -50.86
N SER A 162 -14.94 -7.39 -51.40
CA SER A 162 -14.18 -8.59 -51.04
C SER A 162 -13.71 -8.62 -49.58
N PHE A 163 -13.70 -7.47 -48.91
CA PHE A 163 -13.31 -7.32 -47.51
C PHE A 163 -14.51 -7.14 -46.57
N ASP A 164 -15.74 -7.13 -47.07
CA ASP A 164 -16.92 -7.09 -46.19
C ASP A 164 -17.01 -8.38 -45.36
N GLY A 165 -17.19 -8.21 -44.05
CA GLY A 165 -17.13 -9.31 -43.08
C GLY A 165 -15.72 -9.84 -42.76
N PHE A 166 -14.66 -9.24 -43.29
CA PHE A 166 -13.28 -9.60 -42.93
C PHE A 166 -13.00 -9.33 -41.45
N LYS A 167 -12.40 -10.30 -40.76
CA LYS A 167 -12.09 -10.21 -39.32
C LYS A 167 -10.58 -10.21 -39.10
N ILE A 168 -10.11 -9.18 -38.39
CA ILE A 168 -8.73 -9.10 -37.92
C ILE A 168 -8.73 -9.37 -36.41
N THR A 169 -7.94 -10.36 -36.00
CA THR A 169 -7.69 -10.63 -34.58
C THR A 169 -6.32 -10.07 -34.21
N GLN A 170 -6.29 -9.16 -33.24
CA GLN A 170 -5.05 -8.70 -32.62
C GLN A 170 -4.98 -9.26 -31.20
N ILE A 171 -3.82 -9.83 -30.85
CA ILE A 171 -3.51 -10.41 -29.53
C ILE A 171 -2.49 -9.52 -28.84
#